data_AF-A0A444JZ75-F1
#
_entry.id   AF-A0A444JZ75-F1
#
_cell.length_a   1.000
_cell.length_b   1.000
_cell.length_c   1.000
_cell.angle_alpha   90.00
_cell.angle_beta   90.00
_cell.angle_gamma   90.00
#
_symmetry.space_group_name_H-M   'P 1'
#
loop_
_entity.id
_entity.type
_entity.pdbx_description
1 polymer ?
#
loop_
_entity_poly.entity_id
_entity_poly.type
_entity_poly.pdbx_seq_one_letter_code
_entity_poly.pdbx_strand_id
1 'polypeptide(L)'
;VDTRQEDLNARRRAIEVAERREDEWQAGVAEALKGTWLENGISSPGIGGVLDQVADLSKCLQDRDAMQLRIDKMVADRDSFLVEVTAVAAEAGEAADDEPEQLAIRLAERLQRAERTREAKASLVNDLRRLQDQREILDAEISAHERRKNEVLSVFGVATLADVVQRDELLRDRDRLRTAVAELQERVSSELAVEGFEQARSILDTVDLDSLAIEKAEAEQRLHDLDEAIHQHLIRQTRAVDKLDAIGADSAVARIDAERRTVLLEIEEKAVRYIELKLGIMSAGNALRLYRERHRSGMMERASNAFALMTRGQYSGLTTQPVKGGE
;
A
#
# COMPACT_ATOMS: atom_id res chain seq x y z
N VAL A 1 -5.02 -63.20 128.13
CA VAL A 1 -3.77 -63.92 128.47
C VAL A 1 -3.54 -65.07 127.48
N ASP A 2 -4.59 -65.74 126.98
CA ASP A 2 -4.48 -66.76 125.91
C ASP A 2 -3.85 -66.28 124.60
N THR A 3 -4.22 -65.08 124.12
CA THR A 3 -3.75 -64.59 122.80
C THR A 3 -2.23 -64.39 122.71
N ARG A 4 -1.55 -64.10 123.83
CA ARG A 4 -0.08 -63.94 123.86
C ARG A 4 0.66 -65.28 123.95
N GLN A 5 0.06 -66.28 124.60
CA GLN A 5 0.64 -67.61 124.71
C GLN A 5 0.49 -68.38 123.39
N GLU A 6 -0.64 -68.23 122.72
CA GLU A 6 -0.87 -68.74 121.37
C GLU A 6 0.06 -68.08 120.34
N ASP A 7 0.26 -66.75 120.41
CA ASP A 7 1.22 -66.04 119.55
C ASP A 7 2.67 -66.50 119.79
N LEU A 8 3.09 -66.71 121.04
CA LEU A 8 4.42 -67.27 121.35
C LEU A 8 4.60 -68.70 120.82
N ASN A 9 3.58 -69.55 120.95
CA ASN A 9 3.62 -70.92 120.43
C ASN A 9 3.52 -70.97 118.89
N ALA A 10 2.84 -70.01 118.27
CA ALA A 10 2.82 -69.85 116.82
C ALA A 10 4.19 -69.38 116.30
N ARG A 11 4.84 -68.42 116.98
CA ARG A 11 6.20 -67.96 116.64
C ARG A 11 7.25 -69.04 116.83
N ARG A 12 7.18 -69.85 117.90
CA ARG A 12 8.08 -70.99 118.09
C ARG A 12 7.92 -72.05 117.01
N ARG A 13 6.68 -72.41 116.66
CA ARG A 13 6.43 -73.32 115.52
C ARG A 13 6.89 -72.72 114.20
N ALA A 14 6.74 -71.41 114.01
CA ALA A 14 7.25 -70.73 112.81
C ALA A 14 8.79 -70.75 112.75
N ILE A 15 9.47 -70.61 113.90
CA ILE A 15 10.93 -70.74 114.00
C ILE A 15 11.34 -72.19 113.71
N GLU A 16 10.73 -73.19 114.34
CA GLU A 16 11.06 -74.61 114.07
C GLU A 16 10.82 -75.00 112.60
N VAL A 17 9.75 -74.47 111.98
CA VAL A 17 9.50 -74.68 110.54
C VAL A 17 10.52 -73.94 109.68
N ALA A 18 10.97 -72.75 110.08
CA ALA A 18 12.00 -72.01 109.38
C ALA A 18 13.38 -72.69 109.50
N GLU A 19 13.76 -73.15 110.69
CA GLU A 19 14.99 -73.90 110.96
C GLU A 19 15.01 -75.21 110.17
N ARG A 20 13.93 -76.00 110.17
CA ARG A 20 13.85 -77.21 109.33
C ARG A 20 13.98 -76.90 107.84
N ARG A 21 13.34 -75.83 107.36
CA ARG A 21 13.47 -75.41 105.95
C ARG A 21 14.88 -74.95 105.62
N GLU A 22 15.55 -74.29 106.56
CA GLU A 22 16.94 -73.90 106.43
C GLU A 22 17.87 -75.11 106.40
N ASP A 23 17.68 -76.08 107.31
CA ASP A 23 18.44 -77.33 107.35
C ASP A 23 18.22 -78.16 106.07
N GLU A 24 16.97 -78.30 105.61
CA GLU A 24 16.63 -78.98 104.35
C GLU A 24 17.26 -78.28 103.14
N TRP A 25 17.26 -76.94 103.12
CA TRP A 25 17.89 -76.16 102.07
C TRP A 25 19.42 -76.30 102.11
N GLN A 26 20.05 -76.20 103.28
CA GLN A 26 21.49 -76.38 103.44
C GLN A 26 21.92 -77.81 103.05
N ALA A 27 21.15 -78.83 103.41
CA ALA A 27 21.42 -80.22 103.01
C ALA A 27 21.27 -80.41 101.49
N GLY A 28 20.24 -79.82 100.88
CA GLY A 28 20.04 -79.84 99.43
C GLY A 28 21.17 -79.11 98.67
N VAL A 29 21.65 -77.98 99.20
CA VAL A 29 22.80 -77.26 98.67
C VAL A 29 24.08 -78.07 98.80
N ALA A 30 24.35 -78.68 99.96
CA ALA A 30 25.52 -79.52 100.15
C ALA A 30 25.54 -80.73 99.21
N GLU A 31 24.40 -81.37 98.98
CA GLU A 31 24.30 -82.49 98.03
C GLU A 31 24.45 -82.02 96.57
N ALA A 32 23.95 -80.83 96.21
CA ALA A 32 24.13 -80.26 94.87
C ALA A 32 25.59 -79.83 94.57
N LEU A 33 26.33 -79.43 95.60
CA LEU A 33 27.75 -79.05 95.50
C LEU A 33 28.71 -80.26 95.53
N LYS A 34 28.22 -81.44 95.90
CA LYS A 34 29.02 -82.66 96.01
C LYS A 34 29.64 -83.07 94.68
N GLY A 35 30.94 -83.36 94.68
CA GLY A 35 31.71 -83.65 93.46
C GLY A 35 32.07 -82.41 92.63
N THR A 36 31.67 -81.21 93.06
CA THR A 36 32.13 -79.95 92.45
C THR A 36 33.33 -79.39 93.22
N TRP A 37 34.05 -78.47 92.60
CA TRP A 37 35.19 -77.79 93.24
C TRP A 37 34.81 -76.90 94.44
N LEU A 38 33.51 -76.68 94.66
CA LEU A 38 32.95 -75.84 95.75
C LEU A 38 32.60 -76.67 97.00
N GLU A 39 32.70 -77.99 96.95
CA GLU A 39 32.24 -78.94 97.98
C GLU A 39 32.80 -78.64 99.39
N ASN A 40 34.06 -78.20 99.50
CA ASN A 40 34.74 -78.04 100.79
C ASN A 40 35.20 -76.59 101.09
N GLY A 41 34.80 -75.61 100.28
CA GLY A 41 35.46 -74.30 100.26
C GLY A 41 34.62 -73.10 100.73
N ILE A 42 33.29 -73.21 100.81
CA ILE A 42 32.40 -72.05 100.94
C ILE A 42 31.29 -72.30 101.96
N SER A 43 31.04 -71.30 102.83
CA SER A 43 29.91 -71.31 103.75
C SER A 43 28.60 -71.01 103.02
N SER A 44 27.49 -71.59 103.48
CA SER A 44 26.18 -71.45 102.82
C SER A 44 25.77 -70.01 102.43
N PRO A 45 26.01 -68.97 103.27
CA PRO A 45 25.72 -67.57 102.91
C PRO A 45 26.62 -66.97 101.81
N GLY A 46 27.82 -67.52 101.57
CA GLY A 46 28.80 -67.02 100.59
C GLY A 46 28.62 -67.57 99.18
N ILE A 47 27.78 -68.60 99.01
CA ILE A 47 27.55 -69.28 97.73
C ILE A 47 26.95 -68.33 96.69
N GLY A 48 26.02 -67.45 97.10
CA GLY A 48 25.39 -66.48 96.20
C GLY A 48 26.41 -65.57 95.51
N GLY A 49 27.37 -65.02 96.25
CA GLY A 49 28.42 -64.16 95.69
C GLY A 49 29.36 -64.89 94.72
N VAL A 50 29.63 -66.18 94.96
CA VAL A 50 30.43 -67.00 94.03
C VAL A 50 29.64 -67.34 92.76
N LEU A 51 28.34 -67.61 92.87
CA LEU A 51 27.47 -67.82 91.70
C LEU A 51 27.34 -66.54 90.85
N ASP A 52 27.24 -65.37 91.48
CA ASP A 52 27.25 -64.08 90.78
C ASP A 52 28.58 -63.86 90.05
N GLN A 53 29.72 -64.16 90.69
CA GLN A 53 31.04 -64.09 90.05
C GLN A 53 31.18 -65.08 88.87
N VAL A 54 30.60 -66.28 88.97
CA VAL A 54 30.59 -67.25 87.86
C VAL A 54 29.68 -66.77 86.72
N ALA A 55 28.54 -66.17 87.04
CA ALA A 55 27.65 -65.56 86.04
C ALA A 55 28.33 -64.39 85.31
N ASP A 56 29.06 -63.54 86.03
CA ASP A 56 29.82 -62.44 85.44
C ASP A 56 31.03 -62.95 84.65
N LEU A 57 31.71 -64.00 85.11
CA LEU A 57 32.77 -64.66 84.33
C LEU A 57 32.22 -65.22 83.01
N SER A 58 31.03 -65.83 83.04
CA SER A 58 30.36 -66.32 81.83
C SER A 58 30.07 -65.19 80.83
N LYS A 59 29.55 -64.04 81.29
CA LYS A 59 29.37 -62.85 80.45
C LYS A 59 30.70 -62.34 79.88
N CYS A 60 31.73 -62.22 80.72
CA CYS A 60 33.07 -61.81 80.27
C CYS A 60 33.65 -62.76 79.21
N LEU A 61 33.41 -64.07 79.32
CA LEU A 61 33.82 -65.04 78.30
C LEU A 61 33.03 -64.86 77.00
N GLN A 62 31.72 -64.63 77.08
CA GLN A 62 30.90 -64.32 75.90
C GLN A 62 31.34 -63.04 75.20
N ASP A 63 31.63 -61.98 75.96
CA ASP A 63 32.13 -60.71 75.43
C ASP A 63 33.51 -60.90 74.78
N ARG A 64 34.39 -61.67 75.41
CA ARG A 64 35.69 -62.05 74.82
C ARG A 64 35.50 -62.77 73.48
N ASP A 65 34.61 -63.76 73.42
CA ASP A 65 34.36 -64.54 72.21
C ASP A 65 33.78 -63.68 71.09
N ALA A 66 32.86 -62.76 71.43
CA ALA A 66 32.31 -61.79 70.48
C ALA A 66 33.40 -60.84 69.96
N MET A 67 34.29 -60.36 70.83
CA MET A 67 35.42 -59.52 70.42
C MET A 67 36.43 -60.28 69.56
N GLN A 68 36.74 -61.53 69.92
CA GLN A 68 37.64 -62.38 69.14
C GLN A 68 37.09 -62.61 67.73
N LEU A 69 35.80 -62.95 67.60
CA LEU A 69 35.16 -63.10 66.30
C LEU A 69 35.25 -61.83 65.45
N ARG A 70 35.10 -60.65 66.07
CA ARG A 70 35.22 -59.37 65.37
C ARG A 70 36.66 -59.10 64.93
N ILE A 71 37.64 -59.40 65.77
CA ILE A 71 39.06 -59.29 65.44
C ILE A 71 39.37 -60.19 64.25
N ASP A 72 38.94 -61.45 64.28
CA ASP A 72 39.20 -62.41 63.21
C ASP A 72 38.61 -61.94 61.87
N LYS A 73 37.39 -61.39 61.89
CA LYS A 73 36.77 -60.79 60.71
C LYS A 73 37.53 -59.57 60.20
N MET A 74 37.91 -58.65 61.09
CA MET A 74 38.66 -57.45 60.70
C MET A 74 40.05 -57.79 60.13
N VAL A 75 40.70 -58.82 60.66
CA VAL A 75 41.98 -59.32 60.14
C VAL A 75 41.78 -59.93 58.75
N ALA A 76 40.75 -60.77 58.57
CA ALA A 76 40.43 -61.33 57.26
C ALA A 76 40.10 -60.25 56.21
N ASP A 77 39.32 -59.23 56.59
CA ASP A 77 38.99 -58.10 55.72
C ASP A 77 40.24 -57.30 55.32
N ARG A 78 41.13 -57.03 56.29
CA ARG A 78 42.41 -56.37 56.03
C ARG A 78 43.27 -57.19 55.08
N ASP A 79 43.45 -58.48 55.35
CA ASP A 79 44.30 -59.35 54.54
C ASP A 79 43.76 -59.47 53.10
N SER A 80 42.44 -59.53 52.93
CA SER A 80 41.77 -59.46 51.62
C SER A 80 42.06 -58.13 50.90
N PHE A 81 41.91 -57.00 51.60
CA PHE A 81 42.22 -55.68 51.04
C PHE A 81 43.69 -55.58 50.57
N LEU A 82 44.63 -56.12 51.34
CA LEU A 82 46.06 -56.16 50.96
C LEU A 82 46.27 -56.92 49.64
N VAL A 83 45.64 -58.09 49.51
CA VAL A 83 45.76 -58.92 48.29
C VAL A 83 45.22 -58.19 47.08
N GLU A 84 44.03 -57.59 47.18
CA GLU A 84 43.39 -56.88 46.07
C GLU A 84 44.17 -55.64 45.65
N VAL A 85 44.58 -54.79 46.61
CA VAL A 85 45.32 -53.56 46.30
C VAL A 85 46.69 -53.85 45.70
N THR A 86 47.39 -54.88 46.20
CA THR A 86 48.69 -55.27 45.64
C THR A 86 48.55 -55.88 44.24
N ALA A 87 47.49 -56.66 43.99
CA ALA A 87 47.20 -57.18 42.66
C ALA A 87 46.91 -56.05 41.65
N VAL A 88 46.07 -55.08 42.02
CA VAL A 88 45.78 -53.91 41.16
C VAL A 88 47.02 -53.05 40.95
N ALA A 89 47.85 -52.85 41.98
CA ALA A 89 49.11 -52.11 41.85
C ALA A 89 50.09 -52.80 40.90
N ALA A 90 50.21 -54.12 40.98
CA ALA A 90 51.06 -54.91 40.08
C ALA A 90 50.58 -54.82 38.62
N GLU A 91 49.27 -54.92 38.37
CA GLU A 91 48.71 -54.74 37.03
C GLU A 91 48.91 -53.31 36.50
N ALA A 92 48.81 -52.31 37.39
CA ALA A 92 49.03 -50.91 37.06
C ALA A 92 50.52 -50.53 36.92
N GLY A 93 51.44 -51.42 37.30
CA GLY A 93 52.89 -51.18 37.31
C GLY A 93 53.34 -50.18 38.38
N GLU A 94 52.58 -50.00 39.46
CA GLU A 94 52.93 -49.13 40.58
C GLU A 94 53.80 -49.88 41.60
N ALA A 95 54.78 -49.18 42.17
CA ALA A 95 55.61 -49.73 43.24
C ALA A 95 54.81 -49.81 44.55
N ALA A 96 54.84 -50.98 45.19
CA ALA A 96 54.19 -51.26 46.47
C ALA A 96 55.05 -50.81 47.67
N ASP A 97 55.71 -49.65 47.57
CA ASP A 97 56.65 -49.16 48.57
C ASP A 97 55.96 -48.43 49.75
N ASP A 98 54.68 -48.07 49.58
CA ASP A 98 53.89 -47.33 50.57
C ASP A 98 52.95 -48.24 51.36
N GLU A 99 52.40 -47.69 52.44
CA GLU A 99 51.28 -48.31 53.15
C GLU A 99 50.10 -48.59 52.19
N PRO A 100 49.44 -49.77 52.32
CA PRO A 100 48.36 -50.22 51.44
C PRO A 100 47.22 -49.22 51.24
N GLU A 101 46.86 -48.47 52.28
CA GLU A 101 45.85 -47.42 52.22
C GLU A 101 46.29 -46.26 51.31
N GLN A 102 47.56 -45.85 51.38
CA GLN A 102 48.11 -44.81 50.52
C GLN A 102 48.23 -45.29 49.07
N LEU A 103 48.60 -46.55 48.86
CA LEU A 103 48.61 -47.19 47.54
C LEU A 103 47.22 -47.19 46.91
N ALA A 104 46.18 -47.55 47.67
CA ALA A 104 44.79 -47.51 47.21
C ALA A 104 44.32 -46.09 46.84
N ILE A 105 44.66 -45.08 47.66
CA ILE A 105 44.34 -43.67 47.36
C ILE A 105 45.02 -43.24 46.05
N ARG A 106 46.32 -43.52 45.87
CA ARG A 106 47.06 -43.17 44.64
C ARG A 106 46.47 -43.84 43.40
N LEU A 107 46.11 -45.13 43.49
CA LEU A 107 45.46 -45.86 42.41
C LEU A 107 44.10 -45.26 42.05
N ALA A 108 43.29 -44.90 43.04
CA ALA A 108 42.00 -44.25 42.82
C ALA A 108 42.16 -42.87 42.15
N GLU A 109 43.13 -42.06 42.59
CA GLU A 109 43.41 -40.78 41.94
C GLU A 109 43.92 -40.96 40.49
N ARG A 110 44.77 -41.97 40.25
CA ARG A 110 45.27 -42.28 38.90
C ARG A 110 44.12 -42.73 37.98
N LEU A 111 43.21 -43.56 38.48
CA LEU A 111 42.00 -43.95 37.76
C LEU A 111 41.16 -42.72 37.41
N GLN A 112 40.88 -41.85 38.38
CA GLN A 112 40.10 -40.64 38.16
C GLN A 112 40.76 -39.70 37.13
N ARG A 113 42.09 -39.56 37.16
CA ARG A 113 42.83 -38.79 36.15
C ARG A 113 42.69 -39.43 34.76
N ALA A 114 42.84 -40.74 34.66
CA ALA A 114 42.71 -41.47 33.40
C ALA A 114 41.30 -41.37 32.80
N GLU A 115 40.25 -41.45 33.64
CA GLU A 115 38.86 -41.26 33.23
C GLU A 115 38.63 -39.86 32.67
N ARG A 116 39.05 -38.81 33.38
CA ARG A 116 38.95 -37.42 32.89
C ARG A 116 39.69 -37.22 31.57
N THR A 117 40.90 -37.78 31.43
CA THR A 117 41.66 -37.70 30.18
C THR A 117 40.95 -38.45 29.05
N ARG A 118 40.33 -39.60 29.33
CA ARG A 118 39.55 -40.37 28.35
C ARG A 118 38.32 -39.59 27.88
N GLU A 119 37.59 -38.96 28.79
CA GLU A 119 36.44 -38.10 28.47
C GLU A 119 36.86 -36.88 27.64
N ALA A 120 37.93 -36.18 28.05
CA ALA A 120 38.47 -35.05 27.29
C ALA A 120 38.90 -35.47 25.87
N LYS A 121 39.56 -36.62 25.74
CA LYS A 121 39.92 -37.18 24.42
C LYS A 121 38.68 -37.48 23.59
N ALA A 122 37.65 -38.09 24.17
CA ALA A 122 36.41 -38.38 23.46
C ALA A 122 35.72 -37.10 22.95
N SER A 123 35.67 -36.05 23.78
CA SER A 123 35.16 -34.73 23.39
C SER A 123 35.96 -34.15 22.23
N LEU A 124 37.30 -34.12 22.33
CA LEU A 124 38.18 -33.60 21.28
C LEU A 124 38.04 -34.36 19.96
N VAL A 125 37.86 -35.67 20.00
CA VAL A 125 37.62 -36.49 18.80
C VAL A 125 36.28 -36.14 18.16
N ASN A 126 35.23 -35.92 18.95
CA ASN A 126 33.93 -35.50 18.43
C ASN A 126 33.99 -34.08 17.82
N ASP A 127 34.69 -33.15 18.48
CA ASP A 127 34.91 -31.81 17.95
C ASP A 127 35.71 -31.82 16.65
N LEU A 128 36.75 -32.65 16.57
CA LEU A 128 37.55 -32.82 15.36
C LEU A 128 36.69 -33.32 14.20
N ARG A 129 35.84 -34.34 14.44
CA ARG A 129 34.90 -34.85 13.42
C ARG A 129 33.94 -33.75 12.97
N ARG A 130 33.33 -33.03 13.90
CA ARG A 130 32.42 -31.91 13.58
C ARG A 130 33.12 -30.85 12.73
N LEU A 131 34.36 -30.49 13.04
CA LEU A 131 35.14 -29.51 12.27
C LEU A 131 35.53 -30.04 10.89
N GLN A 132 35.80 -31.35 10.75
CA GLN A 132 36.05 -31.98 9.46
C GLN A 132 34.80 -31.95 8.59
N ASP A 133 33.64 -32.35 9.12
CA ASP A 133 32.37 -32.30 8.39
C ASP A 133 32.04 -30.87 7.95
N GLN A 134 32.24 -29.88 8.82
CA GLN A 134 32.07 -28.45 8.48
C GLN A 134 33.02 -28.00 7.36
N ARG A 135 34.27 -28.45 7.40
CA ARG A 135 35.24 -28.15 6.35
C ARG A 135 34.83 -28.76 5.01
N GLU A 136 34.36 -30.01 4.99
CA GLU A 136 33.91 -30.67 3.75
C GLU A 136 32.72 -29.93 3.12
N ILE A 137 31.78 -29.46 3.95
CA ILE A 137 30.65 -28.63 3.48
C ILE A 137 31.16 -27.32 2.85
N LEU A 138 32.06 -26.60 3.53
CA LEU A 138 32.62 -25.36 3.03
C LEU A 138 33.43 -25.56 1.74
N ASP A 139 34.22 -26.62 1.65
CA ASP A 139 34.98 -26.95 0.43
C ASP A 139 34.04 -27.26 -0.76
N ALA A 140 32.89 -27.90 -0.49
CA ALA A 140 31.85 -28.13 -1.51
C ALA A 140 31.18 -26.82 -1.96
N GLU A 141 30.88 -25.90 -1.04
CA GLU A 141 30.33 -24.58 -1.34
C GLU A 141 31.30 -23.72 -2.16
N ILE A 142 32.57 -23.66 -1.77
CA ILE A 142 33.63 -22.98 -2.51
C ILE A 142 33.71 -23.54 -3.94
N SER A 143 33.70 -24.86 -4.08
CA SER A 143 33.74 -25.53 -5.39
C SER A 143 32.50 -25.24 -6.24
N ALA A 144 31.33 -25.07 -5.63
CA ALA A 144 30.11 -24.67 -6.32
C ALA A 144 30.17 -23.22 -6.79
N HIS A 145 30.64 -22.31 -5.93
CA HIS A 145 30.82 -20.90 -6.27
C HIS A 145 31.86 -20.69 -7.37
N GLU A 146 33.00 -21.38 -7.33
CA GLU A 146 34.01 -21.31 -8.40
C GLU A 146 33.48 -21.86 -9.72
N ARG A 147 32.73 -22.97 -9.71
CA ARG A 147 32.05 -23.46 -10.93
C ARG A 147 31.09 -22.42 -11.51
N ARG A 148 30.23 -21.83 -10.67
CA ARG A 148 29.27 -20.82 -11.13
C ARG A 148 29.95 -19.55 -11.63
N LYS A 149 30.99 -19.08 -10.94
CA LYS A 149 31.83 -17.97 -11.38
C LYS A 149 32.43 -18.27 -12.76
N ASN A 150 33.05 -19.43 -12.95
CA ASN A 150 33.66 -19.80 -14.23
C ASN A 150 32.63 -19.93 -15.36
N GLU A 151 31.43 -20.43 -15.08
CA GLU A 151 30.33 -20.47 -16.05
C GLU A 151 29.97 -19.05 -16.53
N VAL A 152 29.76 -18.12 -15.59
CA VAL A 152 29.46 -16.71 -15.91
C VAL A 152 30.61 -16.08 -16.69
N LEU A 153 31.85 -16.24 -16.24
CA LEU A 153 33.04 -15.73 -16.93
C LEU A 153 33.14 -16.27 -18.36
N SER A 154 32.85 -17.56 -18.57
CA SER A 154 32.86 -18.20 -19.89
C SER A 154 31.77 -17.67 -20.81
N VAL A 155 30.56 -17.43 -20.31
CA VAL A 155 29.45 -16.87 -21.12
C VAL A 155 29.79 -15.48 -21.63
N PHE A 156 30.44 -14.66 -20.80
CA PHE A 156 30.85 -13.31 -21.19
C PHE A 156 32.21 -13.26 -21.91
N GLY A 157 32.97 -14.37 -21.91
CA GLY A 157 34.31 -14.45 -22.50
C GLY A 157 35.32 -13.55 -21.78
N VAL A 158 35.27 -13.49 -20.45
CA VAL A 158 36.09 -12.58 -19.63
C VAL A 158 36.84 -13.31 -18.53
N ALA A 159 37.89 -12.65 -18.00
CA ALA A 159 38.72 -13.21 -16.95
C ALA A 159 38.21 -12.88 -15.54
N THR A 160 37.51 -11.74 -15.35
CA THR A 160 37.08 -11.30 -14.02
C THR A 160 35.59 -10.95 -13.96
N LEU A 161 34.99 -11.06 -12.77
CA LEU A 161 33.58 -10.68 -12.55
C LEU A 161 33.35 -9.18 -12.72
N ALA A 162 34.37 -8.35 -12.49
CA ALA A 162 34.29 -6.92 -12.79
C ALA A 162 34.13 -6.68 -14.30
N ASP A 163 34.84 -7.44 -15.13
CA ASP A 163 34.71 -7.37 -16.60
C ASP A 163 33.32 -7.83 -17.07
N VAL A 164 32.68 -8.76 -16.35
CA VAL A 164 31.29 -9.18 -16.62
C VAL A 164 30.35 -8.00 -16.47
N VAL A 165 30.47 -7.25 -15.38
CA VAL A 165 29.64 -6.06 -15.13
C VAL A 165 29.82 -5.03 -16.24
N GLN A 166 31.07 -4.73 -16.60
CA GLN A 166 31.37 -3.79 -17.69
C GLN A 166 30.80 -4.26 -19.04
N ARG A 167 30.93 -5.55 -19.37
CA ARG A 167 30.35 -6.10 -20.61
C ARG A 167 28.81 -6.11 -20.58
N ASP A 168 28.20 -6.41 -19.44
CA ASP A 168 26.73 -6.36 -19.29
C ASP A 168 26.20 -4.93 -19.52
N GLU A 169 26.88 -3.91 -18.99
CA GLU A 169 26.55 -2.50 -19.25
C GLU A 169 26.63 -2.17 -20.74
N LEU A 170 27.70 -2.56 -21.42
CA LEU A 170 27.84 -2.36 -22.87
C LEU A 170 26.75 -3.08 -23.67
N LEU A 171 26.34 -4.29 -23.25
CA LEU A 171 25.25 -5.03 -23.88
C LEU A 171 23.90 -4.32 -23.68
N ARG A 172 23.64 -3.81 -22.47
CA ARG A 172 22.42 -3.03 -22.17
C ARG A 172 22.38 -1.74 -22.96
N ASP A 173 23.50 -1.03 -23.07
CA ASP A 173 23.57 0.21 -23.84
C ASP A 173 23.41 -0.06 -25.34
N ARG A 174 23.99 -1.14 -25.86
CA ARG A 174 23.72 -1.61 -27.23
C ARG A 174 22.23 -1.87 -27.45
N ASP A 175 21.57 -2.57 -26.53
CA ASP A 175 20.16 -2.92 -26.67
C ASP A 175 19.26 -1.67 -26.57
N ARG A 176 19.58 -0.73 -25.67
CA ARG A 176 18.93 0.60 -25.61
C ARG A 176 19.07 1.36 -26.91
N LEU A 177 20.28 1.43 -27.47
CA LEU A 177 20.54 2.11 -28.74
C LEU A 177 19.79 1.45 -29.90
N ARG A 178 19.72 0.11 -29.93
CA ARG A 178 18.94 -0.62 -30.96
C ARG A 178 17.46 -0.30 -30.88
N THR A 179 16.89 -0.27 -29.67
CA THR A 179 15.49 0.13 -29.49
C THR A 179 15.27 1.58 -29.92
N ALA A 180 16.13 2.50 -29.49
CA ALA A 180 16.02 3.91 -29.87
C ALA A 180 16.15 4.12 -31.39
N VAL A 181 17.04 3.38 -32.06
CA VAL A 181 17.15 3.39 -33.52
C VAL A 181 15.86 2.89 -34.16
N ALA A 182 15.32 1.76 -33.70
CA ALA A 182 14.06 1.23 -34.24
C ALA A 182 12.89 2.20 -34.06
N GLU A 183 12.77 2.84 -32.89
CA GLU A 183 11.74 3.84 -32.61
C GLU A 183 11.88 5.08 -33.50
N LEU A 184 13.10 5.58 -33.69
CA LEU A 184 13.37 6.72 -34.58
C LEU A 184 13.09 6.37 -36.04
N GLN A 185 13.45 5.17 -36.48
CA GLN A 185 13.19 4.67 -37.83
C GLN A 185 11.69 4.58 -38.10
N GLU A 186 10.92 4.04 -37.15
CA GLU A 186 9.46 3.96 -37.24
C GLU A 186 8.84 5.36 -37.27
N ARG A 187 9.27 6.25 -36.37
CA ARG A 187 8.77 7.63 -36.32
C ARG A 187 8.98 8.35 -37.65
N VAL A 188 10.19 8.31 -38.20
CA VAL A 188 10.51 8.94 -39.48
C VAL A 188 9.67 8.34 -40.62
N SER A 189 9.47 7.02 -40.64
CA SER A 189 8.65 6.36 -41.65
C SER A 189 7.18 6.79 -41.55
N SER A 190 6.66 6.91 -40.32
CA SER A 190 5.28 7.35 -40.06
C SER A 190 5.03 8.82 -40.42
N GLU A 191 5.97 9.72 -40.11
CA GLU A 191 5.86 11.15 -40.42
C GLU A 191 5.88 11.42 -41.94
N LEU A 192 6.65 10.62 -42.68
CA LEU A 192 6.69 10.67 -44.15
C LEU A 192 5.62 9.82 -44.83
N ALA A 193 4.78 9.11 -44.06
CA ALA A 193 3.76 8.19 -44.54
C ALA A 193 4.29 7.13 -45.53
N VAL A 194 5.46 6.57 -45.25
CA VAL A 194 6.11 5.51 -46.04
C VAL A 194 6.22 4.21 -45.25
N GLU A 195 6.35 3.08 -45.95
CA GLU A 195 6.34 1.76 -45.34
C GLU A 195 7.65 1.38 -44.62
N GLY A 196 8.74 2.13 -44.84
CA GLY A 196 10.01 1.83 -44.17
C GLY A 196 11.08 2.90 -44.27
N PHE A 197 12.04 2.80 -43.36
CA PHE A 197 13.06 3.81 -43.14
C PHE A 197 13.97 4.06 -44.35
N GLU A 198 14.29 3.03 -45.13
CA GLU A 198 15.12 3.20 -46.33
C GLU A 198 14.42 4.07 -47.39
N GLN A 199 13.10 3.96 -47.55
CA GLN A 199 12.33 4.82 -48.44
C GLN A 199 12.30 6.26 -47.91
N ALA A 200 12.04 6.43 -46.62
CA ALA A 200 12.09 7.74 -45.97
C ALA A 200 13.46 8.42 -46.14
N ARG A 201 14.54 7.66 -45.93
CA ARG A 201 15.90 8.15 -46.11
C ARG A 201 16.17 8.57 -47.56
N SER A 202 15.77 7.78 -48.55
CA SER A 202 15.92 8.15 -49.96
C SER A 202 15.17 9.43 -50.31
N ILE A 203 13.98 9.66 -49.73
CA ILE A 203 13.24 10.92 -49.93
C ILE A 203 14.04 12.06 -49.31
N LEU A 204 14.41 11.95 -48.03
CA LEU A 204 15.14 12.98 -47.30
C LEU A 204 16.50 13.33 -47.92
N ASP A 205 17.24 12.35 -48.45
CA ASP A 205 18.53 12.57 -49.11
C ASP A 205 18.41 13.38 -50.41
N THR A 206 17.23 13.39 -51.04
CA THR A 206 16.96 14.19 -52.25
C THR A 206 16.36 15.57 -51.97
N VAL A 207 15.96 15.82 -50.72
CA VAL A 207 15.34 17.09 -50.32
C VAL A 207 16.42 18.13 -50.10
N ASP A 208 16.31 19.26 -50.80
CA ASP A 208 17.07 20.46 -50.49
C ASP A 208 16.35 21.28 -49.41
N LEU A 209 16.93 21.29 -48.21
CA LEU A 209 16.36 21.97 -47.04
C LEU A 209 16.26 23.49 -47.23
N ASP A 210 17.20 24.09 -47.96
CA ASP A 210 17.20 25.54 -48.19
C ASP A 210 16.04 25.94 -49.11
N SER A 211 15.85 25.18 -50.20
CA SER A 211 14.69 25.37 -51.08
C SER A 211 13.35 25.15 -50.36
N LEU A 212 13.26 24.12 -49.50
CA LEU A 212 12.04 23.86 -48.73
C LEU A 212 11.73 24.99 -47.72
N ALA A 213 12.77 25.58 -47.12
CA ALA A 213 12.63 26.71 -46.22
C ALA A 213 12.11 27.96 -46.94
N ILE A 214 12.56 28.20 -48.18
CA ILE A 214 12.05 29.28 -49.04
C ILE A 214 10.58 29.03 -49.39
N GLU A 215 10.24 27.82 -49.87
CA GLU A 215 8.86 27.48 -50.23
C GLU A 215 7.91 27.63 -49.03
N LYS A 216 8.35 27.21 -47.84
CA LYS A 216 7.61 27.41 -46.59
C LYS A 216 7.37 28.90 -46.31
N ALA A 217 8.41 29.73 -46.36
CA ALA A 217 8.29 31.16 -46.10
C ALA A 217 7.34 31.84 -47.12
N GLU A 218 7.41 31.45 -48.39
CA GLU A 218 6.49 31.93 -49.42
C GLU A 218 5.04 31.47 -49.19
N ALA A 219 4.84 30.23 -48.75
CA ALA A 219 3.52 29.71 -48.41
C ALA A 219 2.94 30.40 -47.17
N GLU A 220 3.75 30.64 -46.13
CA GLU A 220 3.37 31.39 -44.94
C GLU A 220 2.97 32.84 -45.28
N GLN A 221 3.74 33.51 -46.16
CA GLN A 221 3.39 34.84 -46.64
C GLN A 221 2.08 34.82 -47.44
N ARG A 222 1.89 33.85 -48.35
CA ARG A 222 0.66 33.70 -49.11
C ARG A 222 -0.56 33.47 -48.22
N LEU A 223 -0.42 32.68 -47.16
CA LEU A 223 -1.49 32.46 -46.17
C LEU A 223 -1.84 33.76 -45.46
N HIS A 224 -0.84 34.50 -44.98
CA HIS A 224 -1.05 35.79 -44.33
C HIS A 224 -1.78 36.79 -45.24
N ASP A 225 -1.39 36.87 -46.51
CA ASP A 225 -2.03 37.76 -47.50
C ASP A 225 -3.49 37.35 -47.79
N LEU A 226 -3.76 36.03 -47.84
CA LEU A 226 -5.12 35.50 -48.00
C LEU A 226 -6.00 35.79 -46.78
N ASP A 227 -5.46 35.66 -45.57
CA ASP A 227 -6.17 36.01 -44.33
C ASP A 227 -6.56 37.49 -44.31
N GLU A 228 -5.63 38.38 -44.68
CA GLU A 228 -5.92 39.81 -44.80
C GLU A 228 -6.98 40.09 -45.88
N ALA A 229 -6.91 39.40 -47.03
CA ALA A 229 -7.93 39.52 -48.07
C ALA A 229 -9.31 39.07 -47.56
N ILE A 230 -9.39 37.95 -46.83
CA ILE A 230 -10.62 37.46 -46.21
C ILE A 230 -11.18 38.52 -45.25
N HIS A 231 -10.34 39.11 -44.39
CA HIS A 231 -10.74 40.18 -43.49
C HIS A 231 -11.31 41.39 -44.24
N GLN A 232 -10.65 41.83 -45.32
CA GLN A 232 -11.16 42.93 -46.13
C GLN A 232 -12.47 42.60 -46.84
N HIS A 233 -12.63 41.37 -47.35
CA HIS A 233 -13.87 40.92 -47.95
C HIS A 233 -15.01 40.89 -46.93
N LEU A 234 -14.75 40.45 -45.70
CA LEU A 234 -15.72 40.48 -44.61
C LEU A 234 -16.15 41.91 -44.29
N ILE A 235 -15.20 42.85 -44.17
CA ILE A 235 -15.51 44.28 -43.94
C ILE A 235 -16.37 44.85 -45.08
N ARG A 236 -16.04 44.53 -46.34
CA ARG A 236 -16.83 44.97 -47.51
C ARG A 236 -18.24 44.37 -47.48
N GLN A 237 -18.38 43.10 -47.11
CA GLN A 237 -19.65 42.43 -46.96
C GLN A 237 -20.50 43.12 -45.89
N THR A 238 -19.95 43.35 -44.69
CA THR A 238 -20.66 44.05 -43.61
C THR A 238 -21.13 45.42 -44.07
N ARG A 239 -20.25 46.23 -44.69
CA ARG A 239 -20.64 47.55 -45.23
C ARG A 239 -21.72 47.48 -46.31
N ALA A 240 -21.72 46.43 -47.13
CA ALA A 240 -22.74 46.23 -48.16
C ALA A 240 -24.09 45.84 -47.53
N VAL A 241 -24.07 45.00 -46.49
CA VAL A 241 -25.25 44.66 -45.68
C VAL A 241 -25.79 45.92 -44.99
N ASP A 242 -24.95 46.71 -44.32
CA ASP A 242 -25.36 47.97 -43.68
C ASP A 242 -26.02 48.94 -44.69
N LYS A 243 -25.48 49.00 -45.92
CA LYS A 243 -26.07 49.80 -47.00
C LYS A 243 -27.41 49.26 -47.48
N LEU A 244 -27.59 47.94 -47.53
CA LEU A 244 -28.87 47.32 -47.88
C LEU A 244 -29.91 47.58 -46.78
N ASP A 245 -29.53 47.45 -45.51
CA ASP A 245 -30.42 47.73 -44.37
C ASP A 245 -30.85 49.20 -44.32
N ALA A 246 -30.01 50.13 -44.80
CA ALA A 246 -30.38 51.54 -44.95
C ALA A 246 -31.47 51.77 -46.02
N ILE A 247 -31.60 50.90 -47.03
CA ILE A 247 -32.60 51.01 -48.10
C ILE A 247 -33.91 50.39 -47.60
N GLY A 248 -34.74 51.21 -46.94
CA GLY A 248 -36.06 50.81 -46.45
C GLY A 248 -36.42 51.35 -45.06
N ALA A 249 -35.42 51.86 -44.33
CA ALA A 249 -35.64 52.57 -43.07
C ALA A 249 -36.02 54.04 -43.25
N ASP A 250 -35.92 54.58 -44.47
CA ASP A 250 -36.25 55.98 -44.74
C ASP A 250 -37.76 56.17 -44.98
N SER A 251 -38.39 56.87 -44.03
CA SER A 251 -39.78 57.33 -44.09
C SER A 251 -40.09 58.21 -45.31
N ALA A 252 -39.09 58.59 -46.11
CA ALA A 252 -39.22 59.35 -47.35
C ALA A 252 -40.26 58.75 -48.31
N VAL A 253 -40.28 57.42 -48.50
CA VAL A 253 -41.25 56.77 -49.40
C VAL A 253 -42.67 56.90 -48.86
N ALA A 254 -42.86 56.68 -47.56
CA ALA A 254 -44.16 56.83 -46.90
C ALA A 254 -44.63 58.30 -46.90
N ARG A 255 -43.70 59.26 -46.74
CA ARG A 255 -43.99 60.69 -46.78
C ARG A 255 -44.39 61.16 -48.17
N ILE A 256 -43.67 60.75 -49.22
CA ILE A 256 -43.99 61.09 -50.62
C ILE A 256 -45.37 60.55 -50.99
N ASP A 257 -45.72 59.33 -50.56
CA ASP A 257 -47.03 58.74 -50.82
C ASP A 257 -48.16 59.47 -50.07
N ALA A 258 -47.90 59.94 -48.83
CA ALA A 258 -48.83 60.79 -48.10
C ALA A 258 -49.03 62.17 -48.77
N GLU A 259 -47.94 62.84 -49.17
CA GLU A 259 -47.99 64.13 -49.88
C GLU A 259 -48.77 64.01 -51.21
N ARG A 260 -48.53 62.95 -51.98
CA ARG A 260 -49.26 62.67 -53.23
C ARG A 260 -50.77 62.54 -52.99
N ARG A 261 -51.20 61.83 -51.95
CA ARG A 261 -52.62 61.69 -51.61
C ARG A 261 -53.25 63.04 -51.28
N THR A 262 -52.56 63.88 -50.52
CA THR A 262 -53.03 65.24 -50.18
C THR A 262 -53.18 66.11 -51.41
N VAL A 263 -52.18 66.14 -52.30
CA VAL A 263 -52.22 66.94 -53.53
C VAL A 263 -53.38 66.53 -54.45
N LEU A 264 -53.67 65.23 -54.56
CA LEU A 264 -54.79 64.75 -55.36
C LEU A 264 -56.15 65.24 -54.83
N LEU A 265 -56.35 65.23 -53.51
CA LEU A 265 -57.56 65.77 -52.88
C LEU A 265 -57.73 67.27 -53.12
N GLU A 266 -56.64 68.04 -53.05
CA GLU A 266 -56.70 69.48 -53.37
C GLU A 266 -57.07 69.77 -54.83
N ILE A 267 -56.56 68.95 -55.76
CA ILE A 267 -56.89 69.09 -57.20
C ILE A 267 -58.38 68.83 -57.40
N GLU A 268 -58.92 67.79 -56.76
CA GLU A 268 -60.34 67.45 -56.82
C GLU A 268 -61.22 68.61 -56.31
N GLU A 269 -60.90 69.17 -55.14
CA GLU A 269 -61.65 70.29 -54.56
C GLU A 269 -61.61 71.54 -55.45
N LYS A 270 -60.43 71.91 -55.98
CA LYS A 270 -60.27 73.06 -56.87
C LYS A 270 -60.99 72.87 -58.20
N ALA A 271 -61.01 71.65 -58.74
CA ALA A 271 -61.72 71.33 -59.99
C ALA A 271 -63.23 71.51 -59.84
N VAL A 272 -63.82 71.04 -58.74
CA VAL A 272 -65.25 71.23 -58.45
C VAL A 272 -65.60 72.72 -58.37
N ARG A 273 -64.84 73.50 -57.59
CA ARG A 273 -65.10 74.94 -57.42
C ARG A 273 -64.99 75.73 -58.72
N TYR A 274 -64.07 75.37 -59.62
CA TYR A 274 -63.94 76.00 -60.93
C TYR A 274 -65.17 75.75 -61.82
N ILE A 275 -65.69 74.51 -61.84
CA ILE A 275 -66.86 74.14 -62.62
C ILE A 275 -68.10 74.91 -62.12
N GLU A 276 -68.30 74.98 -60.81
CA GLU A 276 -69.41 75.75 -60.20
C GLU A 276 -69.38 77.22 -60.61
N LEU A 277 -68.22 77.87 -60.51
CA LEU A 277 -68.06 79.29 -60.85
C LEU A 277 -68.33 79.56 -62.33
N LYS A 278 -67.85 78.68 -63.22
CA LYS A 278 -68.02 78.84 -64.67
C LYS A 278 -69.47 78.66 -65.11
N LEU A 279 -70.19 77.69 -64.54
CA LEU A 279 -71.63 77.54 -64.74
C LEU A 279 -72.41 78.75 -64.22
N GLY A 280 -72.00 79.32 -63.08
CA GLY A 280 -72.57 80.55 -62.53
C GLY A 280 -72.44 81.75 -63.48
N ILE A 281 -71.24 81.98 -64.03
CA ILE A 281 -70.97 83.08 -64.98
C ILE A 281 -71.76 82.92 -66.28
N MET A 282 -71.81 81.70 -66.85
CA MET A 282 -72.58 81.45 -68.07
C MET A 282 -74.08 81.72 -67.89
N SER A 283 -74.62 81.33 -66.74
CA SER A 283 -76.03 81.56 -66.39
C SER A 283 -76.35 83.07 -66.28
N ALA A 284 -75.47 83.84 -65.64
CA ALA A 284 -75.61 85.30 -65.53
C ALA A 284 -75.49 86.01 -66.89
N GLY A 285 -74.55 85.58 -67.74
CA GLY A 285 -74.36 86.15 -69.08
C GLY A 285 -75.58 85.95 -69.99
N ASN A 286 -76.23 84.79 -69.93
CA ASN A 286 -77.40 84.52 -70.75
C ASN A 286 -78.62 85.36 -70.32
N ALA A 287 -78.78 85.60 -69.01
CA ALA A 287 -79.83 86.45 -68.48
C ALA A 287 -79.72 87.91 -68.97
N LEU A 288 -78.49 88.46 -69.04
CA LEU A 288 -78.24 89.83 -69.52
C LEU A 288 -78.48 90.01 -71.02
N ARG A 289 -78.22 88.97 -71.83
CA ARG A 289 -78.44 89.02 -73.29
C ARG A 289 -79.93 89.08 -73.64
N LEU A 290 -80.74 88.25 -72.99
CA LEU A 290 -82.21 88.22 -73.15
C LEU A 290 -82.86 89.57 -72.81
N TYR A 291 -82.36 90.27 -71.80
CA TYR A 291 -82.84 91.60 -71.42
C TYR A 291 -82.60 92.65 -72.52
N ARG A 292 -81.42 92.62 -73.16
CA ARG A 292 -80.97 93.64 -74.12
C ARG A 292 -81.66 93.55 -75.48
N GLU A 293 -81.94 92.34 -75.96
CA GLU A 293 -82.63 92.13 -77.25
C GLU A 293 -84.08 92.64 -77.23
N ARG A 294 -84.78 92.57 -76.09
CA ARG A 294 -86.19 92.96 -75.98
C ARG A 294 -86.44 94.47 -76.05
N HIS A 295 -85.45 95.30 -75.70
CA HIS A 295 -85.59 96.76 -75.67
C HIS A 295 -85.10 97.50 -76.93
N ARG A 296 -84.34 96.85 -77.82
CA ARG A 296 -83.80 97.47 -79.04
C ARG A 296 -84.83 97.60 -80.17
N SER A 297 -85.79 96.68 -80.26
CA SER A 297 -86.76 96.58 -81.38
C SER A 297 -87.81 97.68 -81.37
N GLY A 298 -88.34 98.03 -80.19
CA GLY A 298 -89.43 99.02 -80.05
C GLY A 298 -89.03 100.48 -80.25
N MET A 299 -87.73 100.77 -80.35
CA MET A 299 -87.22 102.13 -80.63
C MET A 299 -87.01 102.34 -82.14
N MET A 300 -86.58 101.31 -82.87
CA MET A 300 -86.33 101.37 -84.32
C MET A 300 -87.61 101.53 -85.15
N GLU A 301 -88.67 100.83 -84.74
CA GLU A 301 -89.95 100.80 -85.44
C GLU A 301 -90.65 102.17 -85.42
N ARG A 302 -90.53 102.91 -84.31
CA ARG A 302 -91.10 104.26 -84.16
C ARG A 302 -90.35 105.33 -84.97
N ALA A 303 -89.03 105.23 -85.06
CA ALA A 303 -88.22 106.16 -85.86
C ALA A 303 -88.45 105.97 -87.37
N SER A 304 -88.64 104.73 -87.82
CA SER A 304 -88.86 104.40 -89.23
C SER A 304 -90.21 104.93 -89.75
N ASN A 305 -91.27 104.84 -88.94
CA ASN A 305 -92.61 105.35 -89.30
C ASN A 305 -92.67 106.89 -89.42
N ALA A 306 -91.93 107.63 -88.60
CA ALA A 306 -91.89 109.09 -88.68
C ALA A 306 -91.16 109.59 -89.93
N PHE A 307 -90.10 108.89 -90.36
CA PHE A 307 -89.30 109.24 -91.52
C PHE A 307 -90.07 109.04 -92.83
N ALA A 308 -90.80 107.93 -92.96
CA ALA A 308 -91.63 107.63 -94.12
C ALA A 308 -92.75 108.67 -94.34
N LEU A 309 -93.31 109.19 -93.24
CA LEU A 309 -94.37 110.21 -93.29
C LEU A 309 -93.86 111.57 -93.80
N MET A 310 -92.65 111.99 -93.43
CA MET A 310 -92.06 113.25 -93.91
C MET A 310 -91.73 113.21 -95.40
N THR A 311 -91.31 112.05 -95.92
CA THR A 311 -90.88 111.92 -97.33
C THR A 311 -92.00 111.58 -98.32
N ARG A 312 -93.28 111.65 -97.89
CA ARG A 312 -94.46 111.33 -98.73
C ARG A 312 -94.29 110.05 -99.55
N GLY A 313 -93.69 109.02 -98.94
CA GLY A 313 -93.54 107.70 -99.53
C GLY A 313 -92.42 107.51 -100.56
N GLN A 314 -91.53 108.48 -100.78
CA GLN A 314 -90.39 108.27 -101.71
C GLN A 314 -89.26 107.38 -101.14
N TYR A 315 -89.24 107.12 -99.82
CA TYR A 315 -88.29 106.19 -99.18
C TYR A 315 -89.01 105.32 -98.11
N SER A 316 -88.77 104.00 -98.11
CA SER A 316 -89.61 103.01 -97.41
C SER A 316 -89.18 102.63 -95.98
N GLY A 317 -88.18 103.31 -95.40
CA GLY A 317 -87.82 103.13 -93.99
C GLY A 317 -86.32 103.23 -93.69
N LEU A 318 -86.02 103.38 -92.39
CA LEU A 318 -84.68 103.41 -91.81
C LEU A 318 -84.27 102.01 -91.34
N THR A 319 -83.08 101.56 -91.72
CA THR A 319 -82.42 100.38 -91.15
C THR A 319 -81.10 100.79 -90.51
N THR A 320 -80.79 100.26 -89.33
CA THR A 320 -79.45 100.47 -88.76
C THR A 320 -78.48 99.48 -89.36
N GLN A 321 -77.46 100.01 -90.01
CA GLN A 321 -76.30 99.23 -90.42
C GLN A 321 -75.31 99.17 -89.25
N PRO A 322 -75.00 97.98 -88.71
CA PRO A 322 -74.09 97.85 -87.59
C PRO A 322 -72.65 98.08 -88.03
N VAL A 323 -71.93 98.96 -87.33
CA VAL A 323 -70.46 99.08 -87.44
C VAL A 323 -69.83 97.99 -86.58
N LYS A 324 -68.91 97.23 -87.17
CA LYS A 324 -68.13 96.17 -86.53
C LYS A 324 -67.11 96.79 -85.56
N GLY A 325 -67.20 96.42 -84.28
CA GLY A 325 -66.10 96.49 -83.32
C GLY A 325 -66.51 96.98 -81.94
N GLY A 326 -66.44 96.08 -80.95
CA GLY A 326 -66.37 96.45 -79.53
C GLY A 326 -67.46 95.85 -78.66
N GLU A 327 -67.17 94.63 -78.18
CA GLU A 327 -67.66 93.94 -76.98
C GLU A 327 -69.13 93.52 -76.86
#